data_AF-A0A850LRK8-F1
#
_entry.id   AF-A0A850LRK8-F1
#
_cell.length_a   1.000
_cell.length_b   1.000
_cell.length_c   1.000
_cell.angle_alpha   90.00
_cell.angle_beta   90.00
_cell.angle_gamma   90.00
#
_symmetry.space_group_name_H-M   'P 1'
#
loop_
_entity.id
_entity.type
_entity.pdbx_description
1 polymer ?
#
loop_
_entity_poly.entity_id
_entity_poly.type
_entity_poly.pdbx_seq_one_letter_code
_entity_poly.pdbx_strand_id
1 'polypeptide(L)' 'MPKIKFLFFSSLHDLTNTESIELEINGTVEKALEKIYDIYGDAFKNRILDKNTGKI' A
#
# COMPACT_ATOMS: atom_id res chain seq x y z
N MET A 1 -18.08 0.80 -8.06
CA MET A 1 -16.71 1.30 -7.76
C MET A 1 -15.71 0.30 -8.32
N PRO A 2 -14.57 0.73 -8.90
CA PRO A 2 -13.54 -0.21 -9.32
C PRO A 2 -12.93 -0.93 -8.11
N LYS A 3 -12.68 -2.22 -8.28
CA LYS A 3 -11.94 -3.05 -7.33
C LYS A 3 -10.48 -3.07 -7.73
N ILE A 4 -9.60 -2.75 -6.81
CA ILE A 4 -8.15 -2.78 -7.01
C ILE A 4 -7.57 -3.87 -6.13
N LYS A 5 -6.81 -4.78 -6.73
CA LYS A 5 -6.06 -5.81 -6.01
C LYS A 5 -4.61 -5.38 -5.88
N PHE A 6 -4.13 -5.26 -4.64
CA PHE A 6 -2.73 -5.04 -4.31
C PHE A 6 -2.06 -6.39 -4.07
N LEU A 7 -0.89 -6.60 -4.67
CA LEU A 7 -0.05 -7.78 -4.45
C LEU A 7 1.20 -7.34 -3.69
N PHE A 8 1.53 -8.04 -2.61
CA PHE A 8 2.70 -7.75 -1.79
C PHE A 8 3.80 -8.77 -2.05
N PHE A 9 5.01 -8.28 -2.30
CA PHE A 9 6.17 -9.11 -2.60
C PHE A 9 7.30 -8.86 -1.60
N SER A 10 8.12 -9.88 -1.37
CA SER A 10 9.34 -9.81 -0.56
C SER A 10 9.06 -9.19 0.83
N SER A 11 9.83 -8.19 1.26
CA SER A 11 9.67 -7.59 2.58
C SER A 11 8.32 -6.92 2.82
N LEU A 12 7.53 -6.61 1.79
CA LEU A 12 6.17 -6.09 1.98
C LEU A 12 5.19 -7.21 2.34
N HIS A 13 5.41 -8.43 1.85
CA HIS A 13 4.65 -9.60 2.29
C HIS A 13 4.90 -9.86 3.77
N ASP A 14 6.16 -9.86 4.20
CA ASP A 14 6.52 -10.08 5.61
C ASP A 14 5.93 -9.00 6.53
N LEU A 15 5.87 -7.75 6.05
CA LEU A 15 5.32 -6.63 6.80
C LEU A 15 3.79 -6.67 6.92
N THR A 16 3.11 -7.03 5.84
CA THR A 16 1.63 -7.03 5.77
C THR A 16 1.03 -8.35 6.25
N ASN A 17 1.84 -9.41 6.38
CA ASN A 17 1.45 -10.78 6.71
C ASN A 17 0.33 -11.33 5.80
N THR A 18 0.29 -10.86 4.54
CA THR A 18 -0.64 -11.31 3.50
C THR A 18 -0.01 -11.11 2.12
N GLU A 19 -0.37 -11.96 1.16
CA GLU A 19 0.07 -11.85 -0.23
C GLU A 19 -0.68 -10.78 -1.00
N SER A 20 -1.91 -10.47 -0.60
CA SER A 20 -2.72 -9.48 -1.29
C SER A 20 -3.84 -8.91 -0.44
N ILE A 21 -4.35 -7.77 -0.88
CA ILE A 21 -5.58 -7.17 -0.38
C ILE A 21 -6.37 -6.60 -1.55
N GLU A 22 -7.69 -6.76 -1.50
CA GLU A 22 -8.60 -6.19 -2.49
C GLU A 22 -9.40 -5.06 -1.85
N LEU A 23 -9.38 -3.90 -2.49
CA LEU A 23 -10.03 -2.70 -1.98
C LEU A 23 -11.00 -2.13 -3.02
N GLU A 24 -12.19 -1.75 -2.53
CA GLU A 24 -13.11 -0.92 -3.30
C GLU A 24 -12.73 0.55 -3.14
N ILE A 25 -12.37 1.18 -4.25
CA ILE A 25 -11.80 2.51 -4.25
C ILE A 25 -12.51 3.38 -5.27
N ASN A 26 -12.88 4.57 -4.84
CA ASN A 26 -13.43 5.60 -5.70
C ASN A 26 -12.38 6.70 -5.84
N GLY A 27 -11.58 6.65 -6.90
CA GLY A 27 -10.54 7.65 -7.16
C GLY A 27 -9.29 7.08 -7.80
N THR A 28 -8.15 7.71 -7.48
CA THR A 28 -6.85 7.45 -8.07
C THR A 28 -6.09 6.35 -7.33
N VAL A 29 -5.00 5.87 -7.94
CA VAL A 29 -4.03 4.97 -7.30
C VAL A 29 -3.45 5.59 -6.02
N GLU A 30 -3.32 6.91 -5.97
CA GLU A 30 -2.81 7.63 -4.80
C GLU A 30 -3.75 7.48 -3.59
N LYS A 31 -5.06 7.67 -3.79
CA LYS A 31 -6.07 7.37 -2.75
C LYS A 31 -6.09 5.89 -2.35
N ALA A 32 -5.71 5.02 -3.28
CA ALA A 32 -5.60 3.61 -3.00
C ALA A 32 -4.44 3.30 -2.05
N LEU A 33 -3.31 3.97 -2.24
CA LEU A 33 -2.16 3.86 -1.36
C LEU A 33 -2.43 4.50 0.00
N GLU A 34 -3.14 5.63 0.07
CA GLU A 34 -3.59 6.22 1.35
C GLU A 34 -4.38 5.22 2.20
N LYS A 35 -5.35 4.50 1.61
CA LYS A 35 -6.10 3.44 2.32
C LYS A 35 -5.19 2.30 2.81
N ILE A 36 -4.17 1.94 2.03
CA ILE A 36 -3.20 0.91 2.43
C ILE A 36 -2.36 1.43 3.62
N TYR A 37 -2.05 2.72 3.68
CA TYR A 37 -1.35 3.33 4.82
C TYR A 37 -2.22 3.31 6.07
N ASP A 38 -3.52 3.57 5.95
CA ASP A 38 -4.44 3.49 7.09
C ASP A 38 -4.53 2.07 7.68
N ILE A 39 -4.34 1.04 6.85
CA ILE A 39 -4.41 -0.36 7.26
C ILE A 39 -3.11 -0.84 7.92
N TYR A 40 -1.95 -0.56 7.30
CA TYR A 40 -0.65 -1.11 7.74
C TYR A 40 0.24 -0.10 8.48
N GLY A 41 -0.17 1.17 8.54
CA GLY A 41 0.48 2.24 9.28
C GLY A 41 1.81 2.72 8.69
N ASP A 42 2.53 3.50 9.50
CA ASP A 42 3.76 4.19 9.09
C ASP A 42 4.90 3.26 8.69
N ALA A 43 4.94 2.03 9.22
CA ALA A 43 5.96 1.05 8.86
C ALA A 43 5.90 0.69 7.37
N PHE A 44 4.68 0.56 6.82
CA PHE A 44 4.46 0.32 5.40
C PHE A 44 4.83 1.54 4.57
N LYS A 45 4.32 2.72 4.97
CA LYS A 45 4.61 3.99 4.31
C LYS A 45 6.13 4.24 4.20
N ASN A 46 6.87 4.05 5.29
CA ASN A 46 8.32 4.22 5.32
C ASN A 46 9.09 3.20 4.47
N ARG A 47 8.47 2.07 4.11
CA ARG A 47 9.11 1.02 3.30
C ARG A 47 9.04 1.32 1.81
N ILE A 48 7.98 1.96 1.35
CA ILE A 48 7.73 2.25 -0.06
C ILE A 48 8.17 3.66 -0.48
N LEU A 49 8.32 4.60 0.47
CA LEU A 49 8.85 5.92 0.16
C LEU A 49 10.36 5.85 -0.09
N ASP A 50 10.81 6.53 -1.14
CA ASP A 50 12.21 6.87 -1.33
C ASP A 50 12.66 7.74 -0.16
N LYS A 51 13.63 7.23 0.60
CA LYS A 51 14.15 7.90 1.80
C LYS A 51 14.86 9.23 1.51
N ASN A 52 15.24 9.48 0.25
CA ASN A 52 15.90 10.71 -0.18
C ASN A 52 14.91 11.77 -0.68
N THR A 53 13.80 11.35 -1.30
CA THR A 53 12.86 12.28 -1.94
C THR A 53 11.48 12.32 -1.29
N GLY A 54 11.15 11.36 -0.42
CA GLY A 54 9.84 11.21 0.20
C GLY A 54 8.73 10.90 -0.81
N LYS A 55 9.09 10.44 -2.02
CA LYS A 55 8.16 10.06 -3.09
C LYS A 55 8.08 8.54 -3.21
N ILE A 56 6.97 8.05 -3.78
CA ILE A 56 6.78 6.65 -4.15
C ILE A 56 7.50 6.39 -5.47
#